data_AF-A0A435Y713-F1
#
_entry.id   AF-A0A435Y713-F1
#
_cell.length_a   1.000
_cell.length_b   1.000
_cell.length_c   1.000
_cell.angle_alpha   90.00
_cell.angle_beta   90.00
_cell.angle_gamma   90.00
#
_symmetry.space_group_name_H-M   'P 1'
#
loop_
_entity.id
_entity.type
_entity.pdbx_description
1 polymer ?
#
loop_
_entity_poly.entity_id
_entity_poly.type
_entity_poly.pdbx_seq_one_letter_code
_entity_poly.pdbx_strand_id
1 'polypeptide(L)'
;MATYTKLSSGSWRVQVRRKGRYVSETFLRRDDARRWATDAERQVDRGETPTQSRIARLKTFGELIDLHIDDMCDVGKSPLRSKAATLDMLRRHLGKCNMAALDRERLIRFGRDRSAQGAGPVTLGIDIGLIKLILSHAAAVHGLPVKIEPVDLARIALKRLGLVGKGHERDRRPTQDELDRLIAHFDANPRQIAPVSQIIRFAVATAMRQEEICKVRWSGLE
;
A
#
# COMPACT_ATOMS: atom_id res chain seq x y z
N MET A 1 -19.50 30.36 13.57
CA MET A 1 -19.64 31.10 12.31
C MET A 1 -18.26 31.30 11.73
N ALA A 2 -18.08 31.00 10.45
CA ALA A 2 -16.79 31.13 9.79
C ALA A 2 -16.33 32.60 9.62
N THR A 3 -15.06 32.86 9.87
CA THR A 3 -14.40 34.16 9.63
C THR A 3 -13.63 34.10 8.32
N TYR A 4 -13.74 35.14 7.49
CA TYR A 4 -13.04 35.25 6.20
C TYR A 4 -12.10 36.46 6.20
N THR A 5 -10.83 36.25 5.89
CA THR A 5 -9.79 37.27 5.88
C THR A 5 -9.09 37.27 4.53
N LYS A 6 -9.04 38.42 3.85
CA LYS A 6 -8.26 38.59 2.62
C LYS A 6 -6.78 38.81 2.98
N LEU A 7 -5.89 37.97 2.47
CA LEU A 7 -4.45 38.07 2.67
C LEU A 7 -3.81 39.05 1.70
N SER A 8 -2.61 39.54 2.02
CA SER A 8 -1.80 40.41 1.16
C SER A 8 -1.51 39.78 -0.21
N SER A 9 -1.44 38.46 -0.28
CA SER A 9 -1.30 37.69 -1.52
C SER A 9 -2.55 37.66 -2.41
N GLY A 10 -3.65 38.31 -2.00
CA GLY A 10 -4.93 38.31 -2.72
C GLY A 10 -5.82 37.09 -2.46
N SER A 11 -5.28 36.07 -1.79
CA SER A 11 -6.02 34.88 -1.35
C SER A 11 -6.90 35.14 -0.13
N TRP A 12 -7.86 34.25 0.11
CA TRP A 12 -8.83 34.31 1.19
C TRP A 12 -8.58 33.19 2.20
N ARG A 13 -8.18 33.55 3.40
CA ARG A 13 -8.14 32.64 4.55
C ARG A 13 -9.52 32.54 5.17
N VAL A 14 -9.98 31.33 5.44
CA VAL A 14 -11.21 31.06 6.16
C VAL A 14 -10.92 30.26 7.42
N GLN A 15 -11.57 30.64 8.51
CA GLN A 15 -11.40 30.06 9.84
C GLN A 15 -12.77 29.65 10.39
N VAL A 16 -12.97 28.36 10.66
CA VAL A 16 -14.18 27.83 11.26
C VAL A 16 -13.89 27.50 12.73
N ARG A 17 -14.59 28.18 13.63
CA ARG A 17 -14.63 27.89 15.08
C ARG A 17 -16.03 27.43 15.43
N ARG A 18 -16.20 26.16 15.80
CA ARG A 18 -17.52 25.59 16.13
C ARG A 18 -17.38 24.36 17.02
N LYS A 19 -18.25 24.25 18.05
CA LYS A 19 -18.27 23.13 19.03
C LYS A 19 -16.87 22.75 19.57
N GLY A 20 -16.06 23.75 19.93
CA GLY A 20 -14.69 23.53 20.45
C GLY A 20 -13.64 23.11 19.40
N ARG A 21 -14.02 22.98 18.12
CA ARG A 21 -13.10 22.66 17.02
C ARG A 21 -12.70 23.92 16.27
N TYR A 22 -11.43 23.99 15.89
CA TYR A 22 -10.86 25.05 15.05
C TYR A 22 -10.24 24.42 13.81
N VAL A 23 -10.68 24.87 12.63
CA VAL A 23 -10.05 24.53 11.34
C VAL A 23 -9.88 25.78 10.51
N SER A 24 -8.82 25.84 9.72
CA SER A 24 -8.57 26.97 8.82
C SER A 24 -7.94 26.51 7.52
N GLU A 25 -8.36 27.13 6.42
CA GLU A 25 -7.81 26.85 5.08
C GLU A 25 -7.76 28.15 4.26
N THR A 26 -6.96 28.19 3.20
CA THR A 26 -6.77 29.37 2.35
C THR A 26 -7.11 29.04 0.90
N PHE A 27 -7.90 29.90 0.26
CA PHE A 27 -8.43 29.72 -1.09
C PHE A 27 -8.14 30.94 -1.96
N LEU A 28 -8.02 30.77 -3.27
CA LEU A 28 -7.84 31.90 -4.17
C LEU A 28 -9.12 32.75 -4.29
N ARG A 29 -10.29 32.10 -4.33
CA ARG A 29 -11.60 32.76 -4.47
C ARG A 29 -12.39 32.71 -3.16
N ARG A 30 -13.07 33.82 -2.85
CA ARG A 30 -13.94 33.93 -1.65
C ARG A 30 -15.10 32.93 -1.68
N ASP A 31 -15.63 32.64 -2.85
CA ASP A 31 -16.74 31.70 -3.00
C ASP A 31 -16.33 30.25 -2.66
N ASP A 32 -15.13 29.82 -3.08
CA ASP A 32 -14.55 28.53 -2.70
C ASP A 32 -14.40 28.42 -1.17
N ALA A 33 -13.87 29.48 -0.54
CA ALA A 33 -13.74 29.55 0.90
C ALA A 33 -15.10 29.43 1.61
N ARG A 34 -16.15 30.06 1.06
CA ARG A 34 -17.50 30.00 1.61
C ARG A 34 -18.08 28.59 1.53
N ARG A 35 -17.98 27.94 0.36
CA ARG A 35 -18.48 26.57 0.16
C ARG A 35 -17.79 25.59 1.10
N TRP A 36 -16.47 25.67 1.20
CA TRP A 36 -15.70 24.84 2.13
C TRP A 36 -16.11 25.08 3.59
N ALA A 37 -16.26 26.34 4.01
CA ALA A 37 -16.65 26.65 5.37
C ALA A 37 -18.04 26.11 5.73
N THR A 38 -19.01 26.22 4.82
CA THR A 38 -20.35 25.64 5.04
C THR A 38 -20.29 24.12 5.19
N ASP A 39 -19.47 23.44 4.38
CA ASP A 39 -19.32 21.99 4.49
C ASP A 39 -18.58 21.58 5.78
N ALA A 40 -17.49 22.27 6.12
CA ALA A 40 -16.76 22.08 7.38
C ALA A 40 -17.67 22.31 8.61
N GLU A 41 -18.51 23.35 8.58
CA GLU A 41 -19.50 23.63 9.62
C GLU A 41 -20.53 22.49 9.74
N ARG A 42 -20.99 21.90 8.63
CA ARG A 42 -21.89 20.72 8.63
C ARG A 42 -21.22 19.47 9.17
N GLN A 43 -19.97 19.22 8.78
CA GLN A 43 -19.20 18.08 9.30
C GLN A 43 -19.05 18.19 10.83
N VAL A 44 -18.68 19.36 11.36
CA VAL A 44 -18.62 19.59 12.82
C VAL A 44 -19.99 19.41 13.48
N ASP A 45 -21.08 19.85 12.83
CA ASP A 45 -22.42 19.66 13.38
C ASP A 45 -22.79 18.19 13.53
N ARG A 46 -22.40 17.33 12.58
CA ARG A 46 -22.55 15.86 12.62
C ARG A 46 -21.56 15.16 13.54
N GLY A 47 -20.61 15.88 14.14
CA GLY A 47 -19.55 15.32 14.99
C GLY A 47 -18.32 14.82 14.22
N GLU A 48 -18.28 15.00 12.90
CA GLU A 48 -17.16 14.63 12.01
C GLU A 48 -16.04 15.67 12.04
N THR A 49 -14.81 15.25 11.74
CA THR A 49 -13.66 16.14 11.61
C THR A 49 -13.62 16.75 10.20
N PRO A 50 -13.58 18.08 10.05
CA PRO A 50 -13.53 18.72 8.74
C PRO A 50 -12.37 18.22 7.89
N THR A 51 -12.67 17.63 6.73
CA THR A 51 -11.66 17.21 5.76
C THR A 51 -11.04 18.42 5.07
N GLN A 52 -9.71 18.43 4.92
CA GLN A 52 -9.02 19.47 4.13
C GLN A 52 -9.48 19.44 2.67
N SER A 53 -9.64 20.60 2.04
CA SER A 53 -10.19 20.66 0.67
C SER A 53 -9.34 19.94 -0.37
N ARG A 54 -8.02 19.84 -0.16
CA ARG A 54 -7.11 19.06 -1.02
C ARG A 54 -7.50 17.58 -1.02
N ILE A 55 -7.74 17.04 0.17
CA ILE A 55 -8.04 15.63 0.39
C ILE A 55 -9.45 15.31 -0.11
N ALA A 56 -10.43 16.18 0.17
CA ALA A 56 -11.80 16.03 -0.30
C ALA A 56 -11.94 16.03 -1.83
N ARG A 57 -10.93 16.57 -2.54
CA ARG A 57 -10.90 16.62 -4.00
C ARG A 57 -10.35 15.36 -4.66
N LEU A 58 -9.69 14.47 -3.93
CA LEU A 58 -9.18 13.22 -4.49
C LEU A 58 -10.37 12.41 -5.06
N LYS A 59 -10.21 11.90 -6.28
CA LYS A 59 -11.26 11.15 -6.99
C LYS A 59 -10.82 9.76 -7.41
N THR A 60 -9.51 9.55 -7.54
CA THR A 60 -8.96 8.34 -8.15
C THR A 60 -8.22 7.49 -7.13
N PHE A 61 -8.11 6.20 -7.43
CA PHE A 61 -7.33 5.30 -6.58
C PHE A 61 -5.83 5.63 -6.59
N GLY A 62 -5.30 6.16 -7.70
CA GLY A 62 -3.90 6.60 -7.79
C GLY A 62 -3.58 7.73 -6.82
N GLU A 63 -4.49 8.69 -6.66
CA GLU A 63 -4.35 9.76 -5.68
C GLU A 63 -4.39 9.26 -4.23
N LEU A 64 -5.15 8.19 -3.94
CA LEU A 64 -5.10 7.54 -2.63
C LEU A 64 -3.80 6.79 -2.38
N ILE A 65 -3.20 6.22 -3.43
CA ILE A 65 -1.86 5.62 -3.34
C ILE A 65 -0.84 6.71 -2.98
N ASP A 66 -0.86 7.85 -3.68
CA ASP A 66 0.04 8.97 -3.42
C ASP A 66 -0.13 9.48 -1.98
N LEU A 67 -1.38 9.71 -1.56
CA LEU A 67 -1.69 10.11 -0.17
C LEU A 67 -1.12 9.11 0.85
N HIS A 68 -1.32 7.81 0.61
CA HIS A 68 -0.78 6.78 1.49
C HIS A 68 0.76 6.77 1.53
N ILE A 69 1.43 7.03 0.41
CA ILE A 69 2.89 7.11 0.36
C ILE A 69 3.38 8.33 1.13
N ASP A 70 2.77 9.50 0.90
CA ASP A 70 3.12 10.76 1.57
C ASP A 70 3.04 10.62 3.09
N ASP A 71 1.90 10.12 3.62
CA ASP A 71 1.71 9.96 5.06
C ASP A 71 2.72 8.96 5.68
N MET A 72 3.06 7.91 4.93
CA MET A 72 4.05 6.92 5.38
C MET A 72 5.47 7.51 5.38
N CYS A 73 5.80 8.39 4.45
CA CYS A 73 7.06 9.12 4.42
C CYS A 73 7.16 10.11 5.59
N ASP A 74 6.09 10.83 5.92
CA ASP A 74 6.04 11.81 7.02
C ASP A 74 6.37 11.19 8.39
N VAL A 75 6.07 9.89 8.58
CA VAL A 75 6.38 9.14 9.80
C VAL A 75 7.65 8.28 9.69
N GLY A 76 8.47 8.49 8.65
CA GLY A 76 9.74 7.78 8.45
C GLY A 76 9.58 6.30 8.08
N LYS A 77 8.41 5.90 7.57
CA LYS A 77 8.07 4.51 7.22
C LYS A 77 7.77 4.35 5.73
N SER A 78 8.59 4.99 4.90
CA SER A 78 8.47 4.92 3.43
C SER A 78 8.37 3.46 2.95
N PRO A 79 7.51 3.15 1.96
CA PRO A 79 7.35 1.79 1.44
C PRO A 79 8.68 1.19 0.97
N LEU A 80 9.05 0.03 1.55
CA LEU A 80 10.19 -0.74 1.07
C LEU A 80 9.93 -1.33 -0.33
N ARG A 81 11.01 -1.78 -0.99
CA ARG A 81 11.02 -2.24 -2.39
C ARG A 81 9.82 -3.09 -2.81
N SER A 82 9.48 -4.15 -2.05
CA SER A 82 8.39 -5.05 -2.42
C SER A 82 7.01 -4.39 -2.36
N LYS A 83 6.77 -3.55 -1.34
CA LYS A 83 5.51 -2.79 -1.22
C LYS A 83 5.44 -1.72 -2.32
N ALA A 84 6.53 -0.98 -2.54
CA ALA A 84 6.62 0.03 -3.60
C ALA A 84 6.30 -0.56 -4.99
N ALA A 85 6.92 -1.70 -5.34
CA ALA A 85 6.66 -2.36 -6.62
C ALA A 85 5.18 -2.79 -6.79
N THR A 86 4.54 -3.21 -5.69
CA THR A 86 3.11 -3.56 -5.70
C THR A 86 2.23 -2.32 -5.85
N LEU A 87 2.57 -1.21 -5.16
CA LEU A 87 1.88 0.08 -5.31
C LEU A 87 1.97 0.61 -6.75
N ASP A 88 3.14 0.52 -7.39
CA ASP A 88 3.33 0.93 -8.79
C ASP A 88 2.54 0.06 -9.76
N MET A 89 2.46 -1.25 -9.51
CA MET A 89 1.59 -2.14 -10.27
C MET A 89 0.13 -1.74 -10.13
N LEU A 90 -0.35 -1.54 -8.90
CA LEU A 90 -1.73 -1.10 -8.65
C LEU A 90 -2.02 0.26 -9.29
N ARG A 91 -1.06 1.18 -9.28
CA ARG A 91 -1.17 2.48 -9.95
C ARG A 91 -1.36 2.32 -11.47
N ARG A 92 -0.61 1.42 -12.11
CA ARG A 92 -0.75 1.14 -13.55
C ARG A 92 -2.12 0.55 -13.90
N HIS A 93 -2.64 -0.37 -13.09
CA HIS A 93 -3.90 -1.08 -13.38
C HIS A 93 -5.17 -0.33 -12.95
N LEU A 94 -5.11 0.34 -11.80
CA LEU A 94 -6.26 0.92 -11.11
C LEU A 94 -6.12 2.41 -10.83
N GLY A 95 -4.94 3.01 -11.03
CA GLY A 95 -4.67 4.39 -10.62
C GLY A 95 -5.60 5.43 -11.24
N LYS A 96 -6.03 5.23 -12.49
CA LYS A 96 -7.00 6.11 -13.17
C LYS A 96 -8.46 5.83 -12.82
N CYS A 97 -8.73 4.75 -12.07
CA CYS A 97 -10.09 4.37 -11.70
C CYS A 97 -10.62 5.34 -10.65
N ASN A 98 -11.80 5.91 -10.92
CA ASN A 98 -12.52 6.70 -9.93
C ASN A 98 -12.93 5.79 -8.77
N MET A 99 -12.83 6.27 -7.52
CA MET A 99 -13.22 5.53 -6.32
C MET A 99 -14.66 5.00 -6.38
N ALA A 100 -15.59 5.74 -7.00
CA ALA A 100 -16.97 5.29 -7.19
C ALA A 100 -17.10 4.10 -8.15
N ALA A 101 -16.16 3.96 -9.08
CA ALA A 101 -16.09 2.86 -10.05
C ALA A 101 -15.19 1.71 -9.57
N LEU A 102 -14.55 1.83 -8.40
CA LEU A 102 -13.77 0.78 -7.77
C LEU A 102 -14.68 -0.18 -6.99
N ASP A 103 -15.64 -0.75 -7.70
CA ASP A 103 -16.65 -1.66 -7.15
C ASP A 103 -16.20 -3.13 -7.15
N ARG A 104 -17.10 -4.00 -6.69
CA ARG A 104 -16.89 -5.45 -6.60
C ARG A 104 -16.53 -6.03 -7.97
N GLU A 105 -17.22 -5.62 -9.03
CA GLU A 105 -17.01 -6.18 -10.37
C GLU A 105 -15.66 -5.77 -10.92
N ARG A 106 -15.29 -4.50 -10.77
CA ARG A 106 -13.99 -3.96 -11.19
C ARG A 106 -12.84 -4.71 -10.52
N LEU A 107 -12.97 -4.99 -9.22
CA LEU A 107 -11.95 -5.70 -8.44
C LEU A 107 -11.86 -7.20 -8.79
N ILE A 108 -13.00 -7.85 -9.07
CA ILE A 108 -12.99 -9.24 -9.57
C ILE A 108 -12.33 -9.31 -10.94
N ARG A 109 -12.65 -8.36 -11.85
CA ARG A 109 -12.02 -8.27 -13.17
C ARG A 109 -10.50 -8.10 -13.04
N PHE A 110 -10.06 -7.16 -12.21
CA PHE A 110 -8.64 -6.99 -11.89
C PHE A 110 -7.98 -8.30 -11.42
N GLY A 111 -8.62 -9.03 -10.50
CA GLY A 111 -8.09 -10.30 -10.01
C GLY A 111 -7.97 -11.37 -11.10
N ARG A 112 -8.94 -11.46 -12.01
CA ARG A 112 -8.87 -12.36 -13.17
C ARG A 112 -7.75 -11.97 -14.12
N ASP A 113 -7.61 -10.70 -14.45
CA ASP A 113 -6.56 -10.18 -15.33
C ASP A 113 -5.16 -10.49 -14.76
N ARG A 114 -4.99 -10.29 -13.45
CA ARG A 114 -3.75 -10.60 -12.72
C ARG A 114 -3.43 -12.09 -12.73
N SER A 115 -4.44 -12.95 -12.54
CA SER A 115 -4.26 -14.40 -12.65
C SER A 115 -3.83 -14.82 -14.06
N ALA A 116 -4.46 -14.24 -15.10
CA ALA A 116 -4.09 -14.49 -16.49
C ALA A 116 -2.65 -14.04 -16.81
N GLN A 117 -2.12 -13.04 -16.10
CA GLN A 117 -0.71 -12.64 -16.15
C GLN A 117 0.24 -13.53 -15.33
N GLY A 118 -0.25 -14.63 -14.78
CA GLY A 118 0.55 -15.59 -14.01
C GLY A 118 0.68 -15.29 -12.52
N ALA A 119 -0.13 -14.37 -11.96
CA ALA A 119 -0.14 -14.15 -10.52
C ALA A 119 -0.75 -15.36 -9.79
N GLY A 120 0.02 -15.95 -8.88
CA GLY A 120 -0.45 -17.04 -8.03
C GLY A 120 -1.43 -16.57 -6.94
N PRO A 121 -2.13 -17.50 -6.26
CA PRO A 121 -3.17 -17.17 -5.29
C PRO A 121 -2.72 -16.31 -4.10
N VAL A 122 -1.46 -16.48 -3.67
CA VAL A 122 -0.87 -15.67 -2.57
C VAL A 122 -0.61 -14.24 -3.03
N THR A 123 -0.03 -14.07 -4.23
CA THR A 123 0.25 -12.75 -4.81
C THR A 123 -1.04 -11.97 -5.00
N LEU A 124 -2.08 -12.60 -5.55
CA LEU A 124 -3.41 -12.00 -5.68
C LEU A 124 -4.01 -11.61 -4.32
N GLY A 125 -3.82 -12.45 -3.30
CA GLY A 125 -4.24 -12.14 -1.93
C GLY A 125 -3.54 -10.90 -1.35
N ILE A 126 -2.25 -10.72 -1.66
CA ILE A 126 -1.47 -9.52 -1.28
C ILE A 126 -1.98 -8.30 -2.05
N ASP A 127 -2.17 -8.40 -3.37
CA ASP A 127 -2.66 -7.31 -4.22
C ASP A 127 -4.01 -6.76 -3.69
N ILE A 128 -4.98 -7.65 -3.44
CA ILE A 128 -6.30 -7.29 -2.90
C ILE A 128 -6.19 -6.75 -1.46
N GLY A 129 -5.29 -7.31 -0.64
CA GLY A 129 -5.01 -6.81 0.70
C GLY A 129 -4.47 -5.39 0.71
N LEU A 130 -3.59 -5.05 -0.23
CA LEU A 130 -3.02 -3.72 -0.35
C LEU A 130 -4.05 -2.70 -0.82
N ILE A 131 -4.97 -3.08 -1.71
CA ILE A 131 -6.13 -2.24 -2.08
C ILE A 131 -6.97 -1.93 -0.84
N LYS A 132 -7.29 -2.95 -0.02
CA LYS A 132 -8.02 -2.76 1.23
C LYS A 132 -7.27 -1.82 2.18
N LEU A 133 -5.95 -1.98 2.31
CA LEU A 133 -5.12 -1.11 3.16
C LEU A 133 -5.23 0.35 2.75
N ILE A 134 -5.09 0.66 1.46
CA ILE A 134 -5.14 2.04 0.94
C ILE A 134 -6.52 2.67 1.20
N LEU A 135 -7.61 1.95 0.91
CA LEU A 135 -8.96 2.46 1.17
C LEU A 135 -9.24 2.63 2.67
N SER A 136 -8.80 1.67 3.49
CA SER A 136 -8.97 1.76 4.95
C SER A 136 -8.17 2.93 5.52
N HIS A 137 -6.97 3.19 5.00
CA HIS A 137 -6.15 4.32 5.39
C HIS A 137 -6.83 5.65 5.04
N ALA A 138 -7.34 5.79 3.81
CA ALA A 138 -8.09 6.95 3.37
C ALA A 138 -9.32 7.22 4.26
N ALA A 139 -10.07 6.18 4.64
CA ALA A 139 -11.21 6.33 5.54
C ALA A 139 -10.80 6.67 6.98
N ALA A 140 -9.85 5.93 7.56
CA ALA A 140 -9.53 6.01 8.98
C ALA A 140 -8.68 7.24 9.34
N VAL A 141 -7.73 7.62 8.49
CA VAL A 141 -6.81 8.74 8.75
C VAL A 141 -7.40 10.05 8.24
N HIS A 142 -8.06 10.00 7.09
CA HIS A 142 -8.49 11.21 6.37
C HIS A 142 -10.00 11.44 6.33
N GLY A 143 -10.80 10.51 6.87
CA GLY A 143 -12.25 10.62 6.90
C GLY A 143 -12.90 10.56 5.51
N LEU A 144 -12.19 10.06 4.49
CA LEU A 144 -12.73 10.02 3.14
C LEU A 144 -13.90 9.01 3.05
N PRO A 145 -15.00 9.35 2.37
CA PRO A 145 -16.20 8.50 2.27
C PRO A 145 -16.00 7.39 1.22
N VAL A 146 -15.01 6.51 1.44
CA VAL A 146 -14.69 5.38 0.57
C VAL A 146 -15.34 4.10 1.07
N LYS A 147 -15.76 3.24 0.14
CA LYS A 147 -16.41 1.96 0.44
C LYS A 147 -15.36 0.84 0.48
N ILE A 148 -15.26 0.13 1.61
CA ILE A 148 -14.32 -0.99 1.79
C ILE A 148 -14.98 -2.34 1.44
N GLU A 149 -16.29 -2.47 1.70
CA GLU A 149 -17.09 -3.67 1.45
C GLU A 149 -16.90 -4.28 0.04
N PRO A 150 -16.81 -3.51 -1.07
CA PRO A 150 -16.57 -4.08 -2.38
C PRO A 150 -15.28 -4.92 -2.48
N VAL A 151 -14.24 -4.55 -1.72
CA VAL A 151 -12.97 -5.30 -1.67
C VAL A 151 -13.16 -6.64 -0.96
N ASP A 152 -13.94 -6.67 0.11
CA ASP A 152 -14.22 -7.89 0.85
C ASP A 152 -15.07 -8.86 0.03
N LEU A 153 -16.10 -8.37 -0.65
CA LEU A 153 -16.90 -9.15 -1.57
C LEU A 153 -16.08 -9.69 -2.75
N ALA A 154 -15.19 -8.86 -3.32
CA ALA A 154 -14.29 -9.29 -4.38
C ALA A 154 -13.32 -10.37 -3.89
N ARG A 155 -12.77 -10.24 -2.68
CA ARG A 155 -11.89 -11.27 -2.08
C ARG A 155 -12.62 -12.60 -1.89
N ILE A 156 -13.87 -12.56 -1.42
CA ILE A 156 -14.71 -13.77 -1.29
C ILE A 156 -14.94 -14.42 -2.66
N ALA A 157 -15.30 -13.62 -3.67
CA ALA A 157 -15.53 -14.12 -5.03
C ALA A 157 -14.27 -14.74 -5.63
N LEU A 158 -13.13 -14.04 -5.55
CA LEU A 158 -11.85 -14.54 -6.07
C LEU A 158 -11.40 -15.82 -5.34
N LYS A 159 -11.69 -15.93 -4.04
CA LYS A 159 -11.45 -17.17 -3.28
C LYS A 159 -12.33 -18.33 -3.77
N ARG A 160 -13.62 -18.08 -4.02
CA ARG A 160 -14.54 -19.09 -4.59
C ARG A 160 -14.12 -19.54 -5.99
N LEU A 161 -13.48 -18.66 -6.76
CA LEU A 161 -12.90 -18.97 -8.07
C LEU A 161 -11.53 -19.66 -7.99
N GLY A 162 -10.98 -19.91 -6.79
CA GLY A 162 -9.64 -20.49 -6.61
C GLY A 162 -8.49 -19.54 -6.93
N LEU A 163 -8.77 -18.26 -7.20
CA LEU A 163 -7.77 -17.25 -7.59
C LEU A 163 -7.09 -16.59 -6.39
N VAL A 164 -7.69 -16.66 -5.20
CA VAL A 164 -7.09 -16.20 -3.94
C VAL A 164 -7.10 -17.37 -2.95
N GLY A 165 -5.96 -17.64 -2.33
CA GLY A 165 -5.80 -18.82 -1.51
C GLY A 165 -4.44 -18.91 -0.83
N LYS A 166 -4.20 -20.05 -0.19
CA LYS A 166 -2.89 -20.37 0.39
C LYS A 166 -1.90 -20.69 -0.74
N GLY A 167 -0.61 -20.49 -0.45
CA GLY A 167 0.44 -20.95 -1.35
C GLY A 167 0.49 -22.47 -1.39
N HIS A 168 1.11 -23.02 -2.42
CA HIS A 168 1.49 -24.42 -2.43
C HIS A 168 2.59 -24.62 -1.39
N GLU A 169 2.30 -25.44 -0.39
CA GLU A 169 3.30 -25.90 0.56
C GLU A 169 4.31 -26.78 -0.18
N ARG A 170 5.59 -26.63 0.18
CA ARG A 170 6.70 -27.34 -0.46
C ARG A 170 7.36 -28.19 0.61
N ASP A 171 7.12 -29.50 0.55
CA ASP A 171 7.70 -30.46 1.50
C ASP A 171 9.00 -31.08 0.99
N ARG A 172 9.31 -30.89 -0.30
CA ARG A 172 10.52 -31.44 -0.92
C ARG A 172 11.77 -30.72 -0.39
N ARG A 173 12.67 -31.49 0.20
CA ARG A 173 14.04 -31.09 0.54
C ARG A 173 15.04 -31.67 -0.46
N PRO A 174 16.13 -30.96 -0.80
CA PRO A 174 17.22 -31.54 -1.58
C PRO A 174 17.82 -32.75 -0.86
N THR A 175 18.16 -33.78 -1.62
CA THR A 175 18.97 -34.92 -1.15
C THR A 175 20.45 -34.55 -1.04
N GLN A 176 21.25 -35.35 -0.34
CA GLN A 176 22.69 -35.12 -0.25
C GLN A 176 23.35 -35.10 -1.63
N ASP A 177 23.02 -36.07 -2.49
CA ASP A 177 23.53 -36.13 -3.87
C ASP A 177 23.16 -34.90 -4.71
N GLU A 178 21.99 -34.30 -4.47
CA GLU A 178 21.59 -33.05 -5.12
C GLU A 178 22.41 -31.86 -4.61
N LEU A 179 22.66 -31.79 -3.30
CA LEU A 179 23.51 -30.77 -2.70
C LEU A 179 24.94 -30.89 -3.23
N ASP A 180 25.50 -32.10 -3.27
CA ASP A 180 26.86 -32.34 -3.75
C ASP A 180 27.03 -31.95 -5.22
N ARG A 181 26.04 -32.26 -6.06
CA ARG A 181 26.02 -31.81 -7.47
C ARG A 181 25.95 -30.29 -7.60
N LEU A 182 25.15 -29.62 -6.78
CA LEU A 182 25.06 -28.16 -6.77
C LEU A 182 26.38 -27.53 -6.34
N ILE A 183 26.99 -28.05 -5.26
CA ILE A 183 28.28 -27.58 -4.76
C ILE A 183 29.37 -27.75 -5.82
N ALA A 184 29.48 -28.94 -6.42
CA ALA A 184 30.45 -29.21 -7.49
C ALA A 184 30.24 -28.28 -8.70
N HIS A 185 28.98 -27.99 -9.06
CA HIS A 185 28.65 -27.05 -10.13
C HIS A 185 29.16 -25.63 -9.84
N PHE A 186 28.96 -25.13 -8.62
CA PHE A 186 29.42 -23.79 -8.25
C PHE A 186 30.93 -23.71 -8.08
N ASP A 187 31.57 -24.76 -7.52
CA ASP A 187 33.03 -24.82 -7.36
C ASP A 187 33.76 -24.90 -8.70
N ALA A 188 33.18 -25.58 -9.69
CA ALA A 188 33.76 -25.70 -11.03
C ALA A 188 33.55 -24.46 -11.92
N ASN A 189 32.73 -23.49 -11.51
CA ASN A 189 32.43 -22.31 -12.32
C ASN A 189 33.45 -21.18 -12.04
N PRO A 190 34.39 -20.89 -12.96
CA PRO A 190 35.43 -19.88 -12.73
C PRO A 190 34.88 -18.45 -12.69
N ARG A 191 33.64 -18.21 -13.14
CA ARG A 191 32.95 -16.90 -13.06
C ARG A 191 32.21 -16.72 -11.74
N GLN A 192 32.23 -17.72 -10.85
CA GLN A 192 31.53 -17.67 -9.58
C GLN A 192 32.28 -16.77 -8.60
N ILE A 193 31.73 -15.58 -8.32
CA ILE A 193 32.34 -14.60 -7.40
C ILE A 193 31.88 -14.84 -5.95
N ALA A 194 30.59 -15.13 -5.76
CA ALA A 194 30.04 -15.36 -4.43
C ALA A 194 30.37 -16.79 -3.95
N PRO A 195 30.73 -17.00 -2.68
CA PRO A 195 31.09 -18.32 -2.13
C PRO A 195 29.85 -19.20 -1.88
N VAL A 196 29.10 -19.51 -2.94
CA VAL A 196 27.81 -20.19 -2.86
C VAL A 196 27.93 -21.56 -2.23
N SER A 197 28.98 -22.33 -2.56
CA SER A 197 29.25 -23.64 -1.96
C SER A 197 29.40 -23.57 -0.44
N GLN A 198 30.07 -22.53 0.07
CA GLN A 198 30.22 -22.31 1.52
C GLN A 198 28.89 -21.90 2.15
N ILE A 199 28.13 -21.02 1.47
CA ILE A 199 26.79 -20.60 1.92
C ILE A 199 25.84 -21.80 2.01
N ILE A 200 25.86 -22.71 1.03
CA ILE A 200 25.05 -23.94 1.05
C ILE A 200 25.41 -24.78 2.29
N ARG A 201 26.70 -25.08 2.47
CA ARG A 201 27.17 -25.90 3.62
C ARG A 201 26.80 -25.24 4.95
N PHE A 202 27.00 -23.94 5.08
CA PHE A 202 26.69 -23.19 6.29
C PHE A 202 25.18 -23.16 6.57
N ALA A 203 24.35 -22.94 5.54
CA ALA A 203 22.90 -22.93 5.67
C ALA A 203 22.35 -24.30 6.10
N VAL A 204 22.90 -25.39 5.55
CA VAL A 204 22.51 -26.76 5.93
C VAL A 204 22.89 -27.05 7.39
N ALA A 205 24.07 -26.61 7.84
CA ALA A 205 24.56 -26.85 9.20
C ALA A 205 23.83 -26.01 10.28
N THR A 206 23.44 -24.77 9.95
CA THR A 206 22.93 -23.80 10.95
C THR A 206 21.43 -23.53 10.84
N ALA A 207 20.80 -23.90 9.72
CA ALA A 207 19.42 -23.54 9.37
C ALA A 207 19.12 -22.02 9.36
N MET A 208 20.16 -21.18 9.33
CA MET A 208 20.01 -19.72 9.29
C MET A 208 19.44 -19.24 7.94
N ARG A 209 18.74 -18.10 7.95
CA ARG A 209 18.29 -17.47 6.70
C ARG A 209 19.47 -16.90 5.93
N GLN A 210 19.37 -16.87 4.61
CA GLN A 210 20.42 -16.34 3.73
C GLN A 210 20.89 -14.93 4.16
N GLU A 211 19.97 -14.03 4.49
CA GLU A 211 20.33 -12.67 4.91
C GLU A 211 21.10 -12.65 6.25
N GLU A 212 20.78 -13.57 7.16
CA GLU A 212 21.48 -13.72 8.44
C GLU A 212 22.91 -14.22 8.18
N ILE A 213 23.07 -15.27 7.35
CA ILE A 213 24.38 -15.82 6.94
C ILE A 213 25.27 -14.74 6.35
N CYS A 214 24.73 -13.91 5.43
CA CYS A 214 25.47 -12.85 4.77
C CYS A 214 25.86 -11.67 5.66
N LYS A 215 25.34 -11.58 6.90
CA LYS A 215 25.64 -10.51 7.85
C LYS A 215 26.49 -10.95 9.04
N VAL A 216 26.78 -12.24 9.17
CA VAL A 216 27.61 -12.78 10.27
C VAL A 216 28.99 -12.13 10.24
N ARG A 217 29.49 -11.76 11.42
CA ARG A 217 30.84 -11.24 11.64
C ARG A 217 31.55 -12.12 12.67
N TRP A 218 32.87 -12.25 12.55
CA TRP A 218 33.69 -12.99 13.51
C TRP A 218 33.53 -12.49 14.96
N SER A 219 33.33 -11.19 15.14
CA SER A 219 33.06 -10.59 16.45
C SER A 219 31.73 -11.02 17.10
N GLY A 220 30.86 -11.71 16.36
CA GLY A 220 29.60 -12.24 16.85
C GLY A 220 29.65 -13.73 17.18
N LEU A 221 30.83 -14.36 17.12
CA LEU A 221 31.07 -15.72 17.59
C LEU A 221 31.76 -15.60 18.96
N GLU A 222 31.07 -16.01 20.02
CA GLU A 222 31.65 -16.22 21.36
C GLU A 222 32.22 -17.64 21.49
#